data_AF-A0A4P9YLQ3-F1
#
_entry.id   AF-A0A4P9YLQ3-F1
#
_cell.length_a   1.000
_cell.length_b   1.000
_cell.length_c   1.000
_cell.angle_alpha   90.00
_cell.angle_beta   90.00
_cell.angle_gamma   90.00
#
_symmetry.space_group_name_H-M   'P 1'
#
loop_
_entity.id
_entity.type
_entity.pdbx_description
1 polymer ?
#
loop_
_entity_poly.entity_id
_entity_poly.type
_entity_poly.pdbx_seq_one_letter_code
_entity_poly.pdbx_strand_id
1 'polypeptide(L)'
;SLRTQLSLNTCNFVVALTDSIGKEFEIFVESSFVNLLKLCGLTKKIVSNAGCNALKKIIENTQSVKAVNLITVAMGDKNATLRLKATELLTCCLENCEVNQLGRNLEIIDKAIRKVVSDASSDVRGAAKELFNIYSDKFPAKADE
;
A
#
# COMPACT_ATOMS: atom_id res chain seq x y z
N SER A 1 6.86 -18.16 -18.49
CA SER A 1 6.81 -19.28 -17.53
C SER A 1 5.39 -19.41 -17.01
N LEU A 2 4.89 -20.64 -16.85
CA LEU A 2 3.60 -20.96 -16.25
C LEU A 2 3.42 -20.29 -14.88
N ARG A 3 4.48 -20.24 -14.07
CA ARG A 3 4.45 -19.56 -12.77
C ARG A 3 4.15 -18.06 -12.89
N THR A 4 4.73 -17.39 -13.89
CA THR A 4 4.43 -15.98 -14.14
C THR A 4 2.97 -15.80 -14.52
N GLN A 5 2.47 -16.60 -15.48
CA GLN A 5 1.08 -16.49 -15.94
C GLN A 5 0.08 -16.77 -14.82
N LEU A 6 0.35 -17.79 -14.00
CA LEU A 6 -0.46 -18.09 -12.81
C LEU A 6 -0.51 -16.89 -11.86
N SER A 7 0.64 -16.29 -11.51
CA SER A 7 0.67 -15.10 -10.63
C SER A 7 -0.11 -13.92 -11.22
N LEU A 8 0.00 -13.68 -12.53
CA LEU A 8 -0.74 -12.61 -13.19
C LEU A 8 -2.25 -12.87 -13.18
N ASN A 9 -2.66 -14.08 -13.53
CA ASN A 9 -4.08 -14.46 -13.53
C ASN A 9 -4.67 -14.40 -12.12
N THR A 10 -3.90 -14.76 -11.09
CA THR A 10 -4.32 -14.59 -9.68
C THR A 10 -4.50 -13.12 -9.32
N CYS A 11 -3.56 -12.23 -9.68
CA CYS A 11 -3.70 -10.80 -9.42
C CYS A 11 -4.93 -10.23 -10.13
N ASN A 12 -5.16 -10.61 -11.39
CA ASN A 12 -6.32 -10.17 -12.17
C ASN A 12 -7.64 -10.69 -11.59
N PHE A 13 -7.66 -11.94 -11.10
CA PHE A 13 -8.82 -12.49 -10.42
C PHE A 13 -9.13 -11.72 -9.13
N VAL A 14 -8.12 -11.39 -8.33
CA VAL A 14 -8.30 -10.58 -7.10
C VAL A 14 -8.87 -9.22 -7.44
N VAL A 15 -8.36 -8.55 -8.48
CA VAL A 15 -8.90 -7.27 -8.98
C VAL A 15 -10.39 -7.43 -9.32
N ALA A 16 -10.74 -8.37 -10.19
CA ALA A 16 -12.12 -8.59 -10.62
C ALA A 16 -13.06 -8.95 -9.47
N LEU A 17 -12.59 -9.77 -8.51
CA LEU A 17 -13.34 -10.16 -7.33
C LEU A 17 -13.60 -8.95 -6.44
N THR A 18 -12.57 -8.16 -6.17
CA THR A 18 -12.67 -6.95 -5.35
C THR A 18 -13.64 -5.94 -5.99
N ASP A 19 -13.58 -5.76 -7.31
CA ASP A 19 -14.50 -4.89 -8.05
C ASP A 19 -15.95 -5.36 -8.01
N SER A 20 -16.15 -6.68 -7.91
CA SER A 20 -17.49 -7.28 -7.89
C SER A 20 -18.14 -7.20 -6.51
N ILE A 21 -17.38 -7.40 -5.43
CA ILE A 21 -17.94 -7.48 -4.07
C ILE A 21 -17.68 -6.23 -3.23
N GLY A 22 -16.83 -5.31 -3.70
CA GLY A 22 -16.59 -4.01 -3.08
C GLY A 22 -16.17 -4.11 -1.60
N LYS A 23 -16.93 -3.45 -0.73
CA LYS A 23 -16.69 -3.41 0.72
C LYS A 23 -16.75 -4.78 1.40
N GLU A 24 -17.50 -5.73 0.86
CA GLU A 24 -17.57 -7.10 1.41
C GLU A 24 -16.22 -7.82 1.34
N PHE A 25 -15.28 -7.36 0.49
CA PHE A 25 -13.92 -7.90 0.46
C PHE A 25 -13.13 -7.60 1.74
N GLU A 26 -13.60 -6.69 2.61
CA GLU A 26 -12.90 -6.29 3.82
C GLU A 26 -12.47 -7.47 4.72
N ILE A 27 -13.30 -8.52 4.80
CA ILE A 27 -13.00 -9.71 5.60
C ILE A 27 -11.76 -10.48 5.12
N PHE A 28 -11.38 -10.32 3.85
CA PHE A 28 -10.24 -10.99 3.22
C PHE A 28 -9.00 -10.12 3.13
N VAL A 29 -9.07 -8.86 3.58
CA VAL A 29 -7.96 -7.90 3.45
C VAL A 29 -6.70 -8.47 4.08
N GLU A 30 -6.69 -8.83 5.35
CA GLU A 30 -5.47 -9.27 6.04
C GLU A 30 -4.80 -10.49 5.38
N SER A 31 -5.58 -11.53 5.05
CA SER A 31 -5.06 -12.75 4.43
C SER A 31 -4.53 -12.53 3.01
N SER A 32 -5.20 -11.67 2.24
CA SER A 32 -4.84 -11.40 0.85
C SER A 32 -3.66 -10.42 0.77
N PHE A 33 -3.65 -9.38 1.60
CA PHE A 33 -2.66 -8.31 1.56
C PHE A 33 -1.25 -8.85 1.83
N VAL A 34 -1.09 -9.69 2.85
CA VAL A 34 0.23 -10.24 3.23
C VAL A 34 0.87 -11.03 2.08
N ASN A 35 0.06 -11.79 1.34
CA ASN A 35 0.56 -12.60 0.22
C ASN A 35 0.85 -11.76 -1.02
N LEU A 36 -0.02 -10.78 -1.32
CA LEU A 36 0.18 -9.86 -2.44
C LEU A 36 1.36 -8.90 -2.22
N LEU A 37 1.60 -8.44 -0.99
CA LEU A 37 2.78 -7.62 -0.66
C LEU A 37 4.09 -8.37 -0.96
N LYS A 38 4.15 -9.67 -0.68
CA LYS A 38 5.31 -10.50 -1.06
C LYS A 38 5.52 -10.52 -2.57
N LEU A 39 4.46 -10.50 -3.37
CA LEU A 39 4.57 -10.40 -4.83
C LEU A 39 5.15 -9.06 -5.28
N CYS A 40 4.80 -7.96 -4.62
CA CYS A 40 5.35 -6.63 -4.90
C CYS A 40 6.88 -6.58 -4.72
N GLY A 41 7.43 -7.36 -3.79
CA GLY A 41 8.88 -7.45 -3.57
C GLY A 41 9.65 -8.32 -4.57
N LEU A 42 8.98 -9.00 -5.51
CA LEU A 42 9.65 -9.88 -6.47
C LEU A 42 10.42 -9.09 -7.53
N THR A 43 11.57 -9.64 -7.95
CA THR A 43 12.43 -9.04 -8.99
C THR A 43 11.77 -8.97 -10.36
N LYS A 44 10.80 -9.84 -10.64
CA LYS A 44 10.08 -9.87 -11.91
C LYS A 44 9.02 -8.77 -11.94
N LYS A 45 9.40 -7.61 -12.52
CA LYS A 45 8.60 -6.38 -12.57
C LYS A 45 7.13 -6.59 -12.97
N ILE A 46 6.84 -7.41 -13.99
CA ILE A 46 5.46 -7.64 -14.43
C ILE A 46 4.57 -8.25 -13.33
N VAL A 47 5.11 -9.15 -12.51
CA VAL A 47 4.36 -9.76 -11.39
C VAL A 47 4.28 -8.81 -10.21
N SER A 48 5.38 -8.11 -9.90
CA SER A 48 5.42 -7.10 -8.84
C SER A 48 4.40 -5.98 -9.09
N ASN A 49 4.32 -5.47 -10.31
CA ASN A 49 3.36 -4.44 -10.69
C ASN A 49 1.93 -4.95 -10.64
N ALA A 50 1.65 -6.18 -11.11
CA ALA A 50 0.32 -6.77 -11.03
C ALA A 50 -0.14 -6.95 -9.57
N GLY A 51 0.75 -7.41 -8.69
CA GLY A 51 0.46 -7.51 -7.25
C GLY A 51 0.18 -6.14 -6.62
N CYS A 52 0.97 -5.12 -6.96
CA CYS A 52 0.75 -3.77 -6.47
C CYS A 52 -0.60 -3.21 -6.94
N ASN A 53 -0.96 -3.42 -8.21
CA ASN A 53 -2.26 -3.02 -8.75
C ASN A 53 -3.43 -3.70 -8.02
N ALA A 54 -3.31 -5.01 -7.74
CA ALA A 54 -4.32 -5.73 -6.98
C ALA A 54 -4.50 -5.15 -5.56
N LEU A 55 -3.40 -4.81 -4.88
CA LEU A 55 -3.43 -4.18 -3.56
C LEU A 55 -4.07 -2.79 -3.59
N LYS A 56 -3.74 -1.95 -4.58
CA LYS A 56 -4.40 -0.65 -4.78
C LYS A 56 -5.91 -0.84 -4.96
N LYS A 57 -6.31 -1.85 -5.75
CA LYS A 57 -7.73 -2.08 -5.98
C LYS A 57 -8.49 -2.54 -4.73
N ILE A 58 -7.84 -3.34 -3.88
CA ILE A 58 -8.35 -3.69 -2.55
C ILE A 58 -8.54 -2.44 -1.70
N ILE A 59 -7.55 -1.54 -1.65
CA ILE A 59 -7.65 -0.29 -0.88
C ILE A 59 -8.81 0.58 -1.38
N GLU A 60 -8.89 0.82 -2.68
CA GLU A 60 -9.92 1.67 -3.30
C GLU A 60 -11.34 1.17 -2.99
N ASN A 61 -11.58 -0.14 -3.11
CA ASN A 61 -12.92 -0.70 -2.95
C ASN A 61 -13.32 -0.95 -1.49
N THR A 62 -12.36 -1.29 -0.63
CA THR A 62 -12.67 -1.62 0.78
C THR A 62 -12.51 -0.42 1.70
N GLN A 63 -11.61 0.51 1.37
CA GLN A 63 -11.21 1.63 2.23
C GLN A 63 -10.79 1.17 3.64
N SER A 64 -10.34 -0.08 3.78
CA SER A 64 -10.10 -0.68 5.10
C SER A 64 -8.77 -0.24 5.69
N VAL A 65 -8.82 0.34 6.88
CA VAL A 65 -7.62 0.75 7.63
C VAL A 65 -6.77 -0.42 8.12
N LYS A 66 -7.26 -1.66 8.02
CA LYS A 66 -6.47 -2.88 8.30
C LYS A 66 -5.23 -2.97 7.40
N ALA A 67 -5.31 -2.42 6.18
CA ALA A 67 -4.19 -2.36 5.26
C ALA A 67 -3.01 -1.51 5.78
N VAL A 68 -3.29 -0.46 6.57
CA VAL A 68 -2.27 0.51 7.04
C VAL A 68 -1.16 -0.18 7.83
N ASN A 69 -1.50 -1.03 8.80
CA ASN A 69 -0.50 -1.73 9.60
C ASN A 69 0.35 -2.69 8.75
N LEU A 70 -0.26 -3.37 7.78
CA LEU A 70 0.46 -4.29 6.90
C LEU A 70 1.42 -3.55 5.96
N ILE A 71 0.99 -2.41 5.43
CA ILE A 71 1.79 -1.55 4.56
C ILE A 71 2.97 -0.94 5.32
N THR A 72 2.71 -0.35 6.49
CA THR A 72 3.75 0.32 7.28
C THR A 72 4.83 -0.64 7.78
N VAL A 73 4.50 -1.91 8.03
CA VAL A 73 5.50 -2.97 8.26
C VAL A 73 6.34 -3.21 7.00
N ALA A 74 5.72 -3.30 5.82
CA ALA A 74 6.44 -3.50 4.54
C ALA A 74 7.34 -2.30 4.15
N MET A 75 7.00 -1.08 4.58
CA MET A 75 7.86 0.10 4.42
C MET A 75 9.18 -0.01 5.20
N GLY A 76 9.28 -0.92 6.18
CA GLY A 76 10.51 -1.20 6.91
C GLY A 76 11.34 -2.36 6.34
N ASP A 77 10.94 -2.96 5.22
CA ASP A 77 11.61 -4.16 4.69
C ASP A 77 13.01 -3.85 4.14
N LYS A 78 13.92 -4.83 4.21
CA LYS A 78 15.26 -4.71 3.62
C LYS A 78 15.25 -4.48 2.10
N ASN A 79 14.19 -4.93 1.42
CA ASN A 79 14.01 -4.80 -0.02
C ASN A 79 13.52 -3.40 -0.41
N ALA A 80 14.39 -2.61 -1.06
CA ALA A 80 14.07 -1.25 -1.49
C ALA A 80 12.88 -1.17 -2.47
N THR A 81 12.69 -2.17 -3.34
CA THR A 81 11.53 -2.21 -4.25
C THR A 81 10.23 -2.41 -3.46
N LEU A 82 10.24 -3.26 -2.44
CA LEU A 82 9.07 -3.45 -1.59
C LEU A 82 8.76 -2.18 -0.79
N ARG A 83 9.78 -1.51 -0.23
CA ARG A 83 9.59 -0.23 0.46
C ARG A 83 8.97 0.82 -0.45
N LEU A 84 9.48 0.97 -1.68
CA LEU A 84 8.92 1.89 -2.67
C LEU A 84 7.43 1.61 -2.93
N LYS A 85 7.09 0.33 -3.20
CA LYS A 85 5.70 -0.06 -3.44
C LYS A 85 4.81 0.11 -2.21
N ALA A 86 5.33 -0.16 -1.02
CA ALA A 86 4.61 0.08 0.21
C ALA A 86 4.35 1.58 0.44
N THR A 87 5.31 2.47 0.13
CA THR A 87 5.10 3.92 0.15
C THR A 87 3.98 4.34 -0.80
N GLU A 88 3.99 3.86 -2.04
CA GLU A 88 2.90 4.12 -3.03
C GLU A 88 1.53 3.60 -2.54
N LEU A 89 1.50 2.47 -1.83
CA LEU A 89 0.27 1.91 -1.27
C LEU A 89 -0.25 2.72 -0.08
N LEU A 90 0.64 3.23 0.78
CA LEU A 90 0.22 4.10 1.87
C LEU A 90 -0.36 5.40 1.34
N THR A 91 0.21 5.95 0.25
CA THR A 91 -0.37 7.10 -0.46
C THR A 91 -1.80 6.80 -0.89
N CYS A 92 -2.02 5.65 -1.55
CA CYS A 92 -3.35 5.21 -1.96
C CYS A 92 -4.32 5.07 -0.76
N CYS A 93 -3.87 4.56 0.40
CA CYS A 93 -4.68 4.55 1.61
C CYS A 93 -5.06 5.94 2.09
N LEU A 94 -4.11 6.89 2.06
CA LEU A 94 -4.37 8.27 2.44
C LEU A 94 -5.31 8.96 1.45
N GLU A 95 -5.32 8.61 0.17
CA GLU A 95 -6.28 9.17 -0.78
C GLU A 95 -7.69 8.64 -0.55
N ASN A 96 -7.84 7.34 -0.27
CA ASN A 96 -9.13 6.65 -0.33
C ASN A 96 -9.83 6.46 1.02
N CYS A 97 -9.11 6.30 2.13
CA CYS A 97 -9.72 6.02 3.44
C CYS A 97 -10.21 7.29 4.13
N GLU A 98 -11.25 7.23 4.95
CA GLU A 98 -11.76 8.43 5.63
C GLU A 98 -10.84 8.91 6.77
N VAL A 99 -10.79 10.23 6.99
CA VAL A 99 -9.99 10.88 8.04
C VAL A 99 -10.27 10.28 9.42
N ASN A 100 -11.55 10.05 9.74
CA ASN A 100 -11.98 9.49 11.02
C ASN A 100 -11.44 8.07 11.26
N GLN A 101 -11.32 7.27 10.21
CA GLN A 101 -10.82 5.89 10.31
C GLN A 101 -9.29 5.90 10.46
N LEU A 102 -8.60 6.73 9.67
CA LEU A 102 -7.14 6.88 9.69
C LEU A 102 -6.63 7.51 11.00
N GLY A 103 -7.46 8.32 11.68
CA GLY A 103 -7.13 9.00 12.93
C GLY A 103 -6.53 8.09 14.01
N ARG A 104 -6.98 6.83 14.07
CA ARG A 104 -6.49 5.83 15.05
C ARG A 104 -5.10 5.30 14.74
N ASN A 105 -4.62 5.45 13.51
CA ASN A 105 -3.34 4.95 13.04
C ASN A 105 -2.32 6.05 12.79
N LEU A 106 -2.64 7.32 13.10
CA LEU A 106 -1.80 8.47 12.77
C LEU A 106 -0.36 8.34 13.31
N GLU A 107 -0.20 7.91 14.56
CA GLU A 107 1.15 7.74 15.14
C GLU A 107 2.01 6.74 14.33
N ILE A 108 1.41 5.67 13.81
CA ILE A 108 2.10 4.66 13.01
C ILE A 108 2.40 5.22 11.61
N ILE A 109 1.44 5.96 11.03
CA ILE A 109 1.60 6.63 9.73
C ILE A 109 2.73 7.66 9.80
N ASP A 110 2.76 8.52 10.81
CA ASP A 110 3.81 9.52 11.04
C ASP A 110 5.19 8.87 11.13
N LYS A 111 5.31 7.83 11.97
CA LYS A 111 6.56 7.08 12.11
C LYS A 111 6.99 6.44 10.79
N ALA A 112 6.05 5.95 9.99
CA ALA A 112 6.35 5.35 8.68
C ALA A 112 6.82 6.41 7.67
N ILE A 113 6.15 7.56 7.59
CA ILE A 113 6.52 8.68 6.72
C ILE A 113 7.93 9.17 7.05
N ARG A 114 8.23 9.43 8.32
CA ARG A 114 9.57 9.88 8.75
C ARG A 114 10.68 8.92 8.32
N LYS A 115 10.43 7.61 8.34
CA LYS A 115 11.39 6.60 7.86
C LYS A 115 11.65 6.68 6.36
N VAL A 116 10.60 6.83 5.54
CA VAL A 116 10.75 6.78 4.07
C VAL A 116 11.24 8.09 3.46
N VAL A 117 11.01 9.23 4.14
CA VAL A 117 11.58 10.53 3.73
C VAL A 117 13.11 10.52 3.80
N SER A 118 13.67 9.83 4.79
CA SER A 118 15.11 9.64 4.95
C SER A 118 15.61 8.28 4.43
N ASP A 119 14.86 7.61 3.54
CA ASP A 119 15.25 6.30 3.01
C ASP A 119 16.59 6.37 2.25
N ALA A 120 17.36 5.28 2.24
CA ALA A 120 18.60 5.18 1.48
C ALA A 120 18.37 5.26 -0.05
N SER A 121 17.25 4.73 -0.55
CA SER A 121 16.89 4.74 -1.97
C SER A 121 16.30 6.09 -2.40
N SER A 122 16.83 6.67 -3.49
CA SER A 122 16.30 7.91 -4.06
C SER A 122 14.85 7.77 -4.55
N ASP A 123 14.48 6.59 -5.06
CA ASP A 123 13.14 6.35 -5.60
C ASP A 123 12.11 6.34 -4.46
N VAL A 124 12.46 5.71 -3.33
CA VAL A 124 11.62 5.70 -2.12
C VAL A 124 11.44 7.12 -1.59
N ARG A 125 12.54 7.90 -1.51
CA ARG A 125 12.45 9.32 -1.12
C ARG A 125 11.61 10.14 -2.10
N GLY A 126 11.63 9.81 -3.39
CA GLY A 126 10.78 10.42 -4.40
C GLY A 126 9.29 10.19 -4.12
N ALA A 127 8.89 8.93 -3.92
CA ALA A 127 7.51 8.57 -3.56
C ALA A 127 7.10 9.12 -2.18
N ALA A 128 8.04 9.23 -1.23
CA ALA A 128 7.77 9.78 0.09
C ALA A 128 7.35 11.26 0.06
N LYS A 129 7.81 12.04 -0.93
CA LYS A 129 7.37 13.43 -1.10
C LYS A 129 5.90 13.52 -1.45
N GLU A 130 5.45 12.69 -2.39
CA GLU A 130 4.04 12.62 -2.78
C GLU A 130 3.17 12.15 -1.61
N LEU A 131 3.62 11.11 -0.90
CA LEU A 131 2.98 10.64 0.32
C LEU A 131 2.83 11.76 1.37
N PHE A 132 3.91 12.51 1.62
CA PHE A 132 3.91 13.61 2.60
C PHE A 132 2.99 14.76 2.19
N ASN A 133 2.94 15.10 0.90
CA ASN A 133 2.05 16.14 0.40
C ASN A 133 0.58 15.76 0.67
N ILE A 134 0.18 14.55 0.28
CA ILE A 134 -1.19 14.06 0.52
C ILE A 134 -1.50 13.96 2.02
N TYR A 135 -0.51 13.54 2.82
CA TYR A 135 -0.66 13.52 4.28
C TYR A 135 -0.91 14.91 4.86
N SER A 136 -0.12 15.90 4.44
CA SER A 136 -0.21 17.28 4.92
C SER A 136 -1.53 17.93 4.53
N ASP A 137 -1.98 17.71 3.30
CA ASP A 137 -3.27 18.21 2.81
C ASP A 137 -4.45 17.59 3.59
N LYS A 138 -4.33 16.31 3.95
CA LYS A 138 -5.39 15.58 4.65
C LYS A 138 -5.42 15.83 6.15
N PHE A 139 -4.27 16.10 6.76
CA PHE A 139 -4.10 16.34 8.20
C PHE A 139 -3.32 17.64 8.46
N PRO A 140 -3.91 18.81 8.14
CA PRO A 140 -3.20 20.09 8.24
C PRO A 140 -2.72 20.42 9.66
N ALA A 141 -3.46 20.01 10.69
CA ALA A 141 -3.08 20.21 12.09
C ALA A 141 -1.83 19.42 12.53
N LYS A 142 -1.34 18.49 11.69
CA LYS A 142 -0.16 17.65 11.95
C LYS A 142 0.99 17.93 11.00
N ALA A 143 0.76 18.68 9.92
CA ALA A 143 1.80 19.04 8.95
C ALA A 143 2.87 19.99 9.55
N ASP A 144 2.52 20.71 10.62
CA ASP A 144 3.37 21.69 11.29
C ASP A 144 4.21 21.11 12.47
N GLU A 145 4.18 19.78 12.72
CA GLU A 145 4.93 19.06 13.78
C GLU A 145 6.08 18.15 13.25
#